data_AF-V4YDY7-F1
#
_entry.id   AF-V4YDY7-F1
#
_cell.length_a   1.000
_cell.length_b   1.000
_cell.length_c   1.000
_cell.angle_alpha   90.00
_cell.angle_beta   90.00
_cell.angle_gamma   90.00
#
_symmetry.space_group_name_H-M   'P 1'
#
loop_
_entity.id
_entity.type
_entity.pdbx_description
1 polymer ?
#
loop_
_entity_poly.entity_id
_entity_poly.type
_entity_poly.pdbx_seq_one_letter_code
_entity_poly.pdbx_strand_id
1 'polypeptide(L)'
;DLEEETAIALLTAEAQRGRLLYLEYRAFASAVVIGVATAMFGGLVVFSNGLFVIAVTALILFWLGRYLQFRADQAAADHVGADTLADAFETVADHRGVDPEPATLRTYVEVQPPLGQRINRLRARG
;
A
#
# COMPACT_ATOMS: atom_id res chain seq x y z
N ASP A 1 -26.11 -8.48 -8.60
CA ASP A 1 -26.35 -7.08 -9.00
C ASP A 1 -25.00 -6.38 -9.21
N LEU A 2 -24.86 -5.34 -10.03
CA LEU A 2 -23.54 -4.70 -10.27
C LEU A 2 -22.95 -4.11 -8.97
N GLU A 3 -23.82 -3.64 -8.08
CA GLU A 3 -23.43 -3.15 -6.75
C GLU A 3 -22.91 -4.28 -5.84
N GLU A 4 -23.49 -5.47 -5.95
CA GLU A 4 -23.08 -6.65 -5.18
C GLU A 4 -21.69 -7.14 -5.62
N GLU A 5 -21.44 -7.18 -6.93
CA GLU A 5 -20.13 -7.54 -7.48
C GLU A 5 -19.05 -6.54 -7.07
N THR A 6 -19.37 -5.24 -7.11
CA THR A 6 -18.49 -4.17 -6.62
C THR A 6 -18.19 -4.35 -5.13
N ALA A 7 -19.21 -4.62 -4.31
CA ALA A 7 -19.03 -4.84 -2.88
C ALA A 7 -18.13 -6.05 -2.59
N ILE A 8 -18.32 -7.16 -3.29
CA ILE A 8 -17.49 -8.37 -3.16
C ILE A 8 -16.04 -8.07 -3.56
N ALA A 9 -15.81 -7.37 -4.67
CA ALA A 9 -14.48 -6.99 -5.12
C ALA A 9 -13.74 -6.13 -4.09
N LEU A 10 -14.42 -5.11 -3.53
CA LEU A 10 -13.84 -4.24 -2.51
C LEU A 10 -13.58 -4.96 -1.19
N LEU A 11 -14.50 -5.81 -0.73
CA LEU A 11 -14.31 -6.62 0.47
C LEU A 11 -13.14 -7.60 0.30
N THR A 12 -13.00 -8.19 -0.88
CA THR A 12 -11.88 -9.08 -1.20
C THR A 12 -10.56 -8.30 -1.18
N ALA A 13 -10.53 -7.10 -1.76
CA ALA A 13 -9.36 -6.23 -1.71
C ALA A 13 -8.96 -5.88 -0.26
N GLU A 14 -9.92 -5.51 0.59
CA GLU A 14 -9.67 -5.23 2.00
C GLU A 14 -9.21 -6.47 2.79
N ALA A 15 -9.80 -7.63 2.51
CA ALA A 15 -9.37 -8.89 3.14
C ALA A 15 -7.91 -9.23 2.78
N GLN A 16 -7.53 -9.07 1.51
CA GLN A 16 -6.16 -9.33 1.05
C GLN A 16 -5.17 -8.29 1.60
N ARG A 17 -5.58 -7.03 1.74
CA ARG A 17 -4.79 -6.00 2.44
C ARG A 17 -4.60 -6.35 3.90
N GLY A 18 -5.67 -6.73 4.62
CA GLY A 18 -5.60 -7.17 6.00
C GLY A 18 -4.59 -8.31 6.19
N ARG A 19 -4.63 -9.30 5.29
CA ARG A 19 -3.74 -10.46 5.29
C ARG A 19 -2.27 -10.12 5.03
N LEU A 20 -1.99 -9.14 4.16
CA LEU A 20 -0.63 -8.87 3.67
C LEU A 20 0.03 -7.63 4.28
N LEU A 21 -0.72 -6.66 4.82
CA LEU A 21 -0.21 -5.34 5.20
C LEU A 21 -0.36 -5.00 6.68
N TYR A 22 -1.51 -5.31 7.30
CA TYR A 22 -2.03 -4.28 8.21
C TYR A 22 -1.56 -4.37 9.66
N LEU A 23 -1.28 -5.57 10.19
CA LEU A 23 -0.93 -5.73 11.61
C LEU A 23 0.57 -5.99 11.82
N GLU A 24 1.09 -7.06 11.24
CA GLU A 24 2.48 -7.48 11.51
C GLU A 24 3.50 -6.47 10.99
N TYR A 25 3.30 -5.97 9.77
CA TYR A 25 4.22 -5.04 9.14
C TYR A 25 4.28 -3.68 9.87
N ARG A 26 3.12 -3.11 10.25
CA ARG A 26 3.08 -1.83 10.99
C ARG A 26 3.67 -1.96 12.39
N ALA A 27 3.41 -3.08 13.07
CA ALA A 27 4.00 -3.37 14.36
C ALA A 27 5.52 -3.50 14.25
N PHE A 28 6.00 -4.25 13.26
CA PHE A 28 7.43 -4.43 13.00
C PHE A 28 8.13 -3.10 12.66
N ALA A 29 7.57 -2.33 11.73
CA ALA A 29 8.07 -1.00 11.38
C ALA A 29 8.21 -0.08 12.60
N SER A 30 7.17 -0.04 13.44
CA SER A 30 7.15 0.76 14.66
C SER A 30 8.19 0.26 15.67
N ALA A 31 8.31 -1.05 15.85
CA ALA A 31 9.27 -1.67 16.74
C ALA A 31 10.73 -1.34 16.34
N VAL A 32 11.04 -1.34 15.05
CA VAL A 32 12.38 -0.97 14.56
C VAL A 32 12.70 0.50 14.91
N VAL A 33 11.78 1.43 14.65
CA VAL A 33 11.98 2.85 14.97
C VAL A 33 12.16 3.06 16.48
N ILE A 34 11.30 2.45 17.30
CA ILE A 34 11.38 2.52 18.77
C ILE A 34 12.70 1.93 19.26
N GLY A 35 13.13 0.79 18.71
CA GLY A 35 14.38 0.13 19.07
C GLY A 35 15.60 1.00 18.78
N VAL A 36 15.68 1.60 17.58
CA VAL A 36 16.77 2.50 17.21
C VAL A 36 16.77 3.75 18.09
N ALA A 37 15.60 4.37 18.32
CA ALA A 37 15.48 5.52 19.21
C ALA A 37 15.96 5.19 20.64
N THR A 38 15.54 4.03 21.16
CA THR A 38 15.95 3.55 22.49
C THR A 38 17.47 3.35 22.56
N ALA A 39 18.07 2.74 21.53
CA ALA A 39 19.52 2.55 21.46
C ALA A 39 20.30 3.87 21.41
N MET A 40 19.76 4.89 20.74
CA MET A 40 20.34 6.24 20.72
C MET A 40 20.30 6.88 22.10
N PHE A 41 19.15 6.87 22.77
CA PHE A 41 19.02 7.44 24.12
C PHE A 41 19.81 6.66 25.18
N GLY A 42 20.00 5.35 24.98
CA GLY A 42 20.84 4.51 25.83
C GLY A 42 22.34 4.65 25.58
N GLY A 43 22.77 5.48 24.63
CA GLY A 43 24.19 5.69 24.30
C GLY A 43 24.85 4.53 23.54
N LEU A 44 24.07 3.54 23.09
CA LEU A 44 24.57 2.39 22.31
C LEU A 44 24.84 2.76 20.84
N VAL A 45 24.14 3.78 20.34
CA VAL A 45 24.24 4.24 18.95
C VAL A 45 24.48 5.75 18.95
N VAL A 46 25.50 6.18 18.20
CA VAL A 46 25.74 7.61 17.95
C VAL A 46 24.51 8.22 17.25
N PHE A 47 24.08 9.39 17.72
CA PHE A 47 22.82 10.00 17.29
C PHE A 47 22.70 10.17 15.77
N SER A 48 23.76 10.62 15.09
CA SER A 48 23.79 10.77 13.62
C SER A 48 23.64 9.44 12.90
N ASN A 49 24.28 8.38 13.37
CA ASN A 49 24.17 7.04 12.79
C ASN A 49 22.74 6.49 12.99
N GLY A 50 22.15 6.71 14.17
CA GLY A 50 20.77 6.32 14.45
C GLY A 50 19.77 7.03 13.53
N LEU A 51 19.91 8.33 13.32
CA LEU A 51 19.08 9.08 12.35
C LEU A 51 19.23 8.54 10.93
N PHE A 52 20.46 8.24 10.50
CA PHE A 52 20.70 7.66 9.19
C PHE A 52 20.01 6.30 9.03
N VAL A 53 20.11 5.42 10.04
CA VAL A 53 19.44 4.12 10.06
C VAL A 53 17.92 4.29 9.99
N ILE A 54 17.34 5.22 10.76
CA ILE A 54 15.90 5.50 10.72
C ILE A 54 15.48 5.96 9.32
N ALA A 55 16.23 6.88 8.70
CA ALA A 55 15.92 7.39 7.37
C ALA A 55 15.96 6.29 6.30
N VAL A 56 17.01 5.47 6.28
CA VAL A 56 17.13 4.34 5.34
C VAL A 56 16.03 3.31 5.58
N THR A 57 15.76 2.98 6.84
CA THR A 57 14.68 2.06 7.22
C THR A 57 13.33 2.58 6.75
N ALA A 58 13.04 3.86 6.96
CA ALA A 58 11.80 4.50 6.53
C ALA A 58 11.62 4.40 5.00
N LEU A 59 12.68 4.60 4.21
CA LEU A 59 12.64 4.46 2.75
C LEU A 59 12.36 3.01 2.31
N ILE A 60 13.01 2.03 2.95
CA ILE A 60 12.81 0.60 2.67
C ILE A 60 11.37 0.20 3.01
N LEU A 61 10.90 0.57 4.20
CA LEU A 61 9.54 0.33 4.65
C LEU A 61 8.53 1.00 3.70
N PHE A 62 8.74 2.27 3.35
CA PHE A 62 7.90 2.95 2.36
C PHE A 62 7.82 2.15 1.05
N TRP A 63 8.95 1.69 0.52
CA TRP A 63 8.98 0.89 -0.71
C TRP A 63 8.26 -0.44 -0.55
N LEU A 64 8.49 -1.13 0.57
CA LEU A 64 7.88 -2.42 0.89
C LEU A 64 6.35 -2.31 1.05
N GLY A 65 5.86 -1.24 1.69
CA GLY A 65 4.43 -0.95 1.81
C GLY A 65 3.76 -0.82 0.45
N ARG A 66 4.37 -0.08 -0.49
CA ARG A 66 3.86 0.01 -1.87
C ARG A 66 3.89 -1.33 -2.59
N TYR A 67 4.96 -2.10 -2.44
CA TYR A 67 5.06 -3.44 -3.03
C TYR A 67 3.96 -4.39 -2.51
N LEU A 68 3.73 -4.41 -1.20
CA LEU A 68 2.69 -5.22 -0.57
C LEU A 68 1.28 -4.80 -1.01
N GLN A 69 1.04 -3.50 -1.20
CA GLN A 69 -0.23 -3.00 -1.75
C GLN A 69 -0.51 -3.58 -3.14
N PHE A 70 0.48 -3.56 -4.04
CA PHE A 70 0.32 -4.18 -5.36
C PHE A 70 0.13 -5.69 -5.28
N ARG A 71 0.81 -6.39 -4.35
CA ARG A 71 0.56 -7.82 -4.13
C ARG A 71 -0.85 -8.11 -3.64
N ALA A 72 -1.39 -7.27 -2.77
CA ALA A 72 -2.76 -7.42 -2.27
C ALA A 72 -3.78 -7.23 -3.38
N ASP A 73 -3.59 -6.23 -4.25
CA ASP A 73 -4.45 -6.03 -5.41
C ASP A 73 -4.40 -7.22 -6.37
N GLN A 74 -3.22 -7.80 -6.59
CA GLN A 74 -3.08 -9.01 -7.42
C GLN A 74 -3.78 -10.21 -6.79
N ALA A 75 -3.56 -10.46 -5.49
CA ALA A 75 -4.23 -11.54 -4.79
C ALA A 75 -5.76 -11.38 -4.80
N ALA A 76 -6.27 -10.14 -4.77
CA ALA A 76 -7.70 -9.89 -4.89
C ALA A 76 -8.18 -10.15 -6.33
N ALA A 77 -7.44 -9.70 -7.34
CA ALA A 77 -7.74 -9.96 -8.74
C ALA A 77 -7.76 -11.47 -9.07
N ASP A 78 -6.90 -12.27 -8.44
CA ASP A 78 -6.91 -13.73 -8.58
C ASP A 78 -8.22 -14.37 -8.06
N HIS A 79 -8.99 -13.67 -7.22
CA HIS A 79 -10.27 -14.13 -6.68
C HIS A 79 -11.49 -13.61 -7.44
N VAL A 80 -11.48 -12.33 -7.86
CA VAL A 80 -12.67 -11.67 -8.45
C VAL A 80 -12.50 -11.29 -9.92
N GLY A 81 -11.30 -11.44 -10.50
CA GLY A 81 -10.98 -10.96 -11.84
C GLY A 81 -10.30 -9.59 -11.81
N ALA A 82 -9.33 -9.38 -12.71
CA ALA A 82 -8.57 -8.14 -12.77
C ALA A 82 -9.43 -6.95 -13.26
N ASP A 83 -10.24 -7.16 -14.29
CA ASP A 83 -11.15 -6.12 -14.80
C ASP A 83 -12.27 -5.80 -13.82
N THR A 84 -12.93 -6.81 -13.24
CA THR A 84 -13.94 -6.61 -12.20
C THR A 84 -13.39 -5.81 -11.01
N LEU A 85 -12.16 -6.08 -10.59
CA LEU A 85 -11.52 -5.31 -9.52
C LEU A 85 -11.19 -3.87 -9.95
N ALA A 86 -10.78 -3.66 -11.21
CA ALA A 86 -10.55 -2.33 -11.75
C ALA A 86 -11.86 -1.52 -11.85
N ASP A 87 -12.93 -2.13 -12.36
CA ASP A 87 -14.28 -1.55 -12.43
C ASP A 87 -14.77 -1.15 -11.04
N ALA A 88 -14.55 -1.99 -10.03
CA ALA A 88 -14.91 -1.69 -8.65
C ALA A 88 -14.12 -0.49 -8.08
N PHE A 89 -12.84 -0.34 -8.43
CA PHE A 89 -12.04 0.82 -8.04
C PHE A 89 -12.49 2.11 -8.73
N GLU A 90 -12.81 2.04 -10.02
CA GLU A 90 -13.36 3.17 -10.79
C GLU A 90 -14.73 3.59 -10.23
N THR A 91 -15.64 2.64 -10.00
CA THR A 91 -16.96 2.89 -9.41
C THR A 91 -16.87 3.64 -8.07
N VAL A 92 -15.93 3.27 -7.21
CA VAL A 92 -15.71 3.95 -5.93
C VAL A 92 -15.06 5.34 -6.11
N ALA A 93 -14.19 5.50 -7.10
CA ALA A 93 -13.57 6.79 -7.42
C ALA A 93 -14.64 7.79 -7.90
N ASP A 94 -15.50 7.34 -8.81
CA ASP A 94 -16.64 8.10 -9.34
C ASP A 94 -17.59 8.50 -8.21
N HIS A 95 -17.94 7.55 -7.34
CA HIS A 95 -18.80 7.82 -6.18
C HIS A 95 -18.21 8.87 -5.23
N ARG A 96 -16.88 8.98 -5.16
CA ARG A 96 -16.18 9.99 -4.34
C ARG A 96 -15.86 11.28 -5.10
N GLY A 97 -16.18 11.36 -6.39
CA GLY A 97 -15.84 12.49 -7.25
C GLY A 97 -14.33 12.70 -7.41
N VAL A 98 -13.55 11.61 -7.39
CA VAL A 98 -12.09 11.64 -7.54
C VAL A 98 -11.71 11.05 -8.90
N ASP A 99 -10.98 11.80 -9.71
CA ASP A 99 -10.43 11.29 -10.97
C ASP A 99 -9.15 10.46 -10.68
N PRO A 100 -9.11 9.16 -11.05
CA PRO A 100 -7.93 8.34 -10.84
C PRO A 100 -6.80 8.71 -11.82
N GLU A 101 -6.04 9.74 -11.46
CA GLU A 101 -4.91 10.20 -12.26
C GLU A 101 -3.84 9.10 -12.46
N PRO A 102 -3.23 9.03 -13.66
CA PRO A 102 -2.10 8.14 -13.91
C PRO A 102 -0.86 8.56 -13.09
N ALA A 103 0.02 7.59 -12.82
CA ALA A 103 1.26 7.88 -12.09
C ALA A 103 2.13 8.90 -12.84
N THR A 104 2.46 9.99 -12.16
CA THR A 104 3.44 10.99 -12.60
C THR A 104 4.73 10.83 -11.78
N LEU A 105 5.85 11.42 -12.21
CA LEU A 105 7.11 11.43 -11.45
C LEU A 105 6.94 11.95 -10.00
N ARG A 106 6.04 12.91 -9.79
CA ARG A 106 5.70 13.46 -8.47
C ARG A 106 4.95 12.47 -7.57
N THR A 107 4.26 11.50 -8.16
CA THR A 107 3.40 10.54 -7.46
C THR A 107 4.22 9.41 -6.81
N TYR A 108 5.52 9.29 -7.13
CA TYR A 108 6.41 8.30 -6.52
C TYR A 108 6.80 8.62 -5.07
N VAL A 109 6.49 9.83 -4.57
CA VAL A 109 6.72 10.25 -3.17
C VAL A 109 5.47 10.11 -2.30
N GLU A 110 4.32 9.75 -2.89
CA GLU A 110 3.08 9.52 -2.15
C GLU A 110 3.14 8.22 -1.34
N VAL A 111 2.62 8.28 -0.11
CA VAL A 111 2.61 7.16 0.84
C VAL A 111 1.87 5.96 0.28
N GLN A 112 0.77 6.19 -0.43
CA GLN A 112 0.03 5.14 -1.11
C GLN A 112 0.32 5.19 -2.61
N PRO A 113 0.42 4.03 -3.29
CA PRO A 113 0.48 4.04 -4.74
C PRO A 113 -0.82 4.63 -5.30
N PRO A 114 -0.74 5.54 -6.28
CA PRO A 114 -1.89 6.22 -6.84
C PRO A 114 -2.92 5.26 -7.42
N LEU A 115 -4.20 5.62 -7.30
CA LEU A 115 -5.32 4.76 -7.68
C LEU A 115 -5.30 4.44 -9.19
N GLY A 116 -5.07 5.42 -10.05
CA GLY A 116 -4.96 5.22 -11.50
C GLY A 116 -3.83 4.27 -11.90
N GLN A 117 -2.71 4.27 -11.17
CA GLN A 117 -1.64 3.28 -11.40
C GLN A 117 -2.07 1.86 -11.06
N ARG A 118 -2.85 1.70 -9.98
CA ARG A 118 -3.36 0.39 -9.55
C ARG A 118 -4.38 -0.14 -10.56
N ILE A 119 -5.31 0.71 -11.00
CA ILE A 119 -6.28 0.41 -12.06
C ILE A 119 -5.55 0.01 -13.36
N ASN A 120 -4.63 0.82 -13.85
CA ASN A 120 -3.89 0.53 -15.08
C ASN A 120 -3.13 -0.81 -15.04
N ARG A 121 -2.60 -1.19 -13.87
CA ARG A 121 -1.93 -2.49 -13.70
C ARG A 121 -2.89 -3.67 -13.70
N LEU A 122 -4.10 -3.49 -13.20
CA LEU A 122 -5.15 -4.50 -13.26
C LEU A 122 -5.65 -4.66 -14.70
N ARG A 123 -5.94 -3.54 -15.38
CA ARG A 123 -6.33 -3.51 -16.80
C ARG A 123 -5.28 -4.13 -17.72
N ALA A 124 -3.99 -3.94 -17.45
CA ALA A 124 -2.92 -4.54 -18.24
C ALA A 124 -2.81 -6.08 -18.09
N ARG A 125 -3.63 -6.68 -17.22
CA ARG A 125 -3.64 -8.13 -16.95
C ARG A 125 -4.93 -8.84 -17.38
N GLY A 126 -6.04 -8.10 -17.53
CA GLY A 126 -7.28 -8.58 -18.15
C GLY A 126 -7.18 -8.55 -19.67
#